data_AF-A0A162U885-F1
#
_entry.id   AF-A0A162U885-F1
#
_cell.length_a   1.000
_cell.length_b   1.000
_cell.length_c   1.000
_cell.angle_alpha   90.00
_cell.angle_beta   90.00
_cell.angle_gamma   90.00
#
_symmetry.space_group_name_H-M   'P 1'
#
loop_
_entity.id
_entity.type
_entity.pdbx_description
1 polymer ?
#
loop_
_entity_poly.entity_id
_entity_poly.type
_entity_poly.pdbx_seq_one_letter_code
_entity_poly.pdbx_strand_id
1 'polypeptide(L)'
;MAATGISDAGISINFFLMHTLTSTHALYHLLFSLSPSESAILVHAQLVTILVHYVATGRLAINTNLLLAYQSPNSDINSSNPWLGVVDLAVKTEEPHVVKAVRAAALGQILYGHENNAEDDLWIKAAQLTVDQKGNWGR
;
A
#
# COMPACT_ATOMS: atom_id res chain seq x y z
N MET A 1 4.17 -4.95 -3.21
CA MET A 1 4.94 -3.81 -2.67
C MET A 1 3.98 -2.69 -2.35
N ALA A 2 4.02 -2.18 -1.13
CA ALA A 2 3.29 -0.99 -0.74
C ALA A 2 3.76 0.22 -1.56
N ALA A 3 2.88 1.20 -1.72
CA ALA A 3 3.06 2.39 -2.55
C ALA A 3 4.02 3.41 -1.95
N THR A 4 5.22 3.01 -1.57
CA THR A 4 6.22 3.91 -0.98
C THR A 4 7.11 4.48 -2.09
N GLY A 5 7.24 5.81 -2.15
CA GLY A 5 8.12 6.52 -3.06
C GLY A 5 9.04 7.47 -2.29
N ILE A 6 10.27 7.66 -2.75
CA ILE A 6 11.15 8.67 -2.15
C ILE A 6 10.69 10.05 -2.61
N SER A 7 10.56 11.00 -1.68
CA SER A 7 10.44 12.44 -1.97
C SER A 7 11.68 13.17 -1.46
N ASP A 8 11.93 14.39 -1.93
CA ASP A 8 13.05 15.23 -1.47
C ASP A 8 13.00 15.55 0.04
N ALA A 9 11.87 15.30 0.70
CA ALA A 9 11.64 15.47 2.14
C ALA A 9 11.76 14.16 2.96
N GLY A 10 12.06 13.01 2.34
CA GLY A 10 12.15 11.69 2.99
C GLY A 10 11.27 10.61 2.35
N ILE A 11 10.94 9.54 3.09
CA ILE A 11 10.01 8.50 2.61
C ILE A 11 8.62 9.10 2.49
N SER A 12 8.05 9.05 1.29
CA SER A 12 6.66 9.43 1.04
C SER A 12 5.86 8.21 0.57
N ILE A 13 4.55 8.27 0.71
CA ILE A 13 3.67 7.35 0.01
C ILE A 13 3.28 8.00 -1.32
N ASN A 14 3.38 7.26 -2.41
CA ASN A 14 2.93 7.71 -3.72
C ASN A 14 1.43 7.46 -3.85
N PHE A 15 0.68 8.55 -4.05
CA PHE A 15 -0.78 8.51 -4.13
C PHE A 15 -1.31 7.59 -5.25
N PHE A 16 -0.67 7.60 -6.42
CA PHE A 16 -1.12 6.80 -7.57
C PHE A 16 -0.86 5.31 -7.36
N LEU A 17 0.31 4.94 -6.83
CA LEU A 17 0.59 3.55 -6.48
C LEU A 17 -0.37 3.05 -5.40
N MET A 18 -0.76 3.90 -4.44
CA MET A 18 -1.76 3.54 -3.44
C MET A 18 -3.12 3.25 -4.08
N HIS A 19 -3.52 4.11 -5.02
CA HIS A 19 -4.75 3.93 -5.78
C HIS A 19 -4.71 2.68 -6.64
N THR A 20 -3.58 2.42 -7.31
CA THR A 20 -3.38 1.21 -8.10
C THR A 20 -3.49 -0.06 -7.25
N LEU A 21 -2.86 -0.07 -6.07
CA LEU A 21 -2.91 -1.20 -5.16
C LEU A 21 -4.34 -1.45 -4.67
N THR A 22 -5.02 -0.40 -4.22
CA THR A 22 -6.39 -0.51 -3.67
C THR A 22 -7.42 -0.80 -4.76
N SER A 23 -7.27 -0.25 -5.97
CA SER A 23 -8.15 -0.54 -7.11
C SER A 23 -7.96 -1.97 -7.62
N THR A 24 -6.74 -2.52 -7.57
CA THR A 24 -6.49 -3.93 -7.95
C THR A 24 -7.22 -4.89 -7.02
N HIS A 25 -7.25 -4.58 -5.71
CA HIS A 25 -8.03 -5.36 -4.75
C HIS A 25 -9.54 -5.23 -4.97
N ALA A 26 -10.04 -4.03 -5.28
CA ALA A 26 -11.44 -3.82 -5.61
C ALA A 26 -11.85 -4.55 -6.90
N LEU A 27 -10.97 -4.53 -7.91
CA LEU A 27 -11.18 -5.18 -9.19
C LEU A 27 -11.40 -6.69 -9.01
N TYR A 28 -10.62 -7.37 -8.17
CA TYR A 28 -10.82 -8.79 -7.88
C TYR A 28 -12.25 -9.12 -7.42
N HIS A 29 -12.85 -8.28 -6.57
CA HIS A 29 -14.24 -8.47 -6.14
C HIS A 29 -15.26 -8.22 -7.26
N LEU A 30 -14.98 -7.28 -8.16
CA LEU A 30 -15.87 -6.96 -9.29
C LEU A 30 -15.85 -8.04 -10.37
N LEU A 31 -14.71 -8.68 -10.62
CA LEU A 31 -14.58 -9.69 -11.70
C LEU A 31 -15.57 -10.84 -11.55
N PHE A 32 -15.87 -11.29 -10.33
CA PHE A 32 -16.83 -12.37 -10.11
C PHE A 32 -18.29 -11.99 -10.35
N SER A 33 -18.59 -10.69 -10.44
CA SER A 33 -19.94 -10.18 -10.68
C SER A 33 -20.19 -9.80 -12.14
N LEU A 34 -19.17 -9.86 -12.98
CA LEU A 34 -19.20 -9.42 -14.37
C LEU A 34 -19.19 -10.60 -15.33
N SER A 35 -19.72 -10.41 -16.54
CA SER A 35 -19.53 -11.38 -17.62
C SER A 35 -18.05 -11.47 -18.02
N PRO A 36 -17.62 -12.56 -18.70
CA PRO A 36 -16.24 -12.69 -19.14
C PRO A 36 -15.75 -11.54 -20.05
N SER A 37 -16.62 -11.00 -20.91
CA SER A 37 -16.28 -9.88 -21.79
C SER A 37 -16.08 -8.58 -21.00
N GLU A 38 -16.97 -8.28 -20.05
CA GLU A 38 -16.86 -7.09 -19.19
C GLU A 38 -15.64 -7.17 -18.28
N SER A 39 -15.36 -8.37 -17.72
CA SER A 39 -14.15 -8.63 -16.95
C SER A 39 -12.89 -8.37 -17.78
N ALA A 40 -12.83 -8.86 -19.02
CA ALA A 40 -11.69 -8.62 -19.91
C ALA A 40 -11.48 -7.13 -20.20
N ILE A 41 -12.57 -6.38 -20.45
CA ILE A 41 -12.51 -4.93 -20.66
C ILE A 41 -11.98 -4.22 -19.41
N LEU A 42 -12.50 -4.58 -18.23
CA LEU A 42 -12.10 -3.97 -16.96
C LEU A 42 -10.62 -4.23 -16.64
N VAL A 43 -10.15 -5.47 -16.79
CA VAL A 43 -8.74 -5.83 -16.60
C VAL A 43 -7.84 -5.08 -17.57
N HIS A 44 -8.24 -5.01 -18.85
CA HIS A 44 -7.47 -4.30 -19.87
C HIS A 44 -7.37 -2.80 -19.57
N ALA A 45 -8.49 -2.16 -19.20
CA ALA A 45 -8.52 -0.75 -18.83
C ALA A 45 -7.64 -0.45 -17.61
N GLN A 46 -7.66 -1.32 -16.59
CA GLN A 46 -6.78 -1.22 -15.42
C GLN A 46 -5.30 -1.31 -15.83
N LEU A 47 -4.94 -2.30 -16.66
CA LEU A 47 -3.57 -2.47 -17.14
C LEU A 47 -3.08 -1.26 -17.94
N VAL A 48 -3.89 -0.75 -18.87
CA VAL A 48 -3.56 0.45 -19.65
C VAL A 48 -3.33 1.65 -18.73
N THR A 49 -4.19 1.84 -17.72
CA THR A 49 -4.05 2.95 -16.76
C THR A 49 -2.74 2.88 -15.99
N ILE A 50 -2.37 1.68 -15.50
CA ILE A 50 -1.10 1.44 -14.80
C ILE A 50 0.09 1.72 -15.72
N LEU A 51 0.05 1.21 -16.95
CA LEU A 51 1.14 1.38 -17.92
C LEU A 51 1.32 2.84 -18.34
N VAL A 52 0.23 3.55 -18.61
CA VAL A 52 0.27 4.98 -18.97
C VAL A 52 0.91 5.79 -17.85
N HIS A 53 0.52 5.54 -16.60
CA HIS A 53 1.14 6.21 -15.47
C HIS A 53 2.63 5.83 -15.35
N TYR A 54 2.96 4.55 -15.42
CA TYR A 54 4.35 4.08 -15.35
C TYR A 54 5.24 4.74 -16.42
N VAL A 55 4.75 4.89 -17.66
CA VAL A 55 5.48 5.57 -18.73
C VAL A 55 5.60 7.07 -18.46
N ALA A 56 4.54 7.71 -17.94
CA ALA A 56 4.53 9.14 -17.65
C ALA A 56 5.45 9.54 -16.48
N THR A 57 5.51 8.73 -15.42
CA THR A 57 6.28 9.02 -14.21
C THR A 57 7.63 8.31 -14.15
N GLY A 58 7.84 7.33 -15.03
CA GLY A 58 8.96 6.40 -14.94
C GLY A 58 8.82 5.39 -13.78
N ARG A 59 9.89 4.63 -13.55
CA ARG A 59 9.97 3.69 -12.43
C ARG A 59 10.09 4.46 -11.12
N LEU A 60 9.04 4.38 -10.29
CA LEU A 60 9.09 4.92 -8.94
C LEU A 60 10.15 4.19 -8.13
N ALA A 61 11.10 4.94 -7.57
CA ALA A 61 12.16 4.40 -6.73
C ALA A 61 11.58 4.06 -5.34
N ILE A 62 11.61 2.78 -5.01
CA ILE A 62 11.28 2.28 -3.67
C ILE A 62 12.59 2.08 -2.91
N ASN A 63 12.80 2.81 -1.82
CA ASN A 63 13.95 2.60 -0.94
C ASN A 63 13.56 1.69 0.22
N THR A 64 13.72 0.38 0.00
CA THR A 64 13.40 -0.65 1.00
C THR A 64 14.22 -0.49 2.27
N ASN A 65 15.51 -0.15 2.17
CA ASN A 65 16.38 0.09 3.32
C ASN A 65 15.86 1.24 4.20
N LEU A 66 15.46 2.35 3.57
CA LEU A 66 14.93 3.49 4.29
C LEU A 66 13.58 3.15 4.95
N LEU A 67 12.74 2.36 4.28
CA LEU A 67 11.47 1.88 4.83
C LEU A 67 11.65 0.91 6.00
N LEU A 68 12.63 0.01 5.94
CA LEU A 68 12.95 -0.88 7.06
C LEU A 68 13.48 -0.11 8.26
N ALA A 69 14.28 0.93 8.01
CA ALA A 69 14.79 1.84 9.04
C ALA A 69 13.70 2.76 9.61
N TYR A 70 12.51 2.82 9.01
CA TYR A 70 11.43 3.67 9.49
C TYR A 70 10.97 3.25 10.89
N GLN A 71 10.89 4.22 11.80
CA GLN A 71 10.34 4.06 13.14
C GLN A 71 9.11 4.95 13.25
N SER A 72 7.95 4.32 13.43
CA SER A 72 6.72 5.06 13.65
C SER A 72 6.71 5.69 15.03
N PRO A 73 6.40 7.00 15.14
CA PRO A 73 6.23 7.65 16.43
C PRO A 73 4.98 7.15 17.19
N ASN A 74 4.05 6.48 16.50
CA ASN A 74 2.76 6.06 17.04
C ASN A 74 2.63 4.55 17.20
N SER A 75 3.58 3.74 16.71
CA SER A 75 3.53 2.29 16.91
C SER A 75 4.07 1.92 18.29
N ASP A 76 3.20 1.41 19.15
CA ASP A 76 3.63 0.76 20.38
C ASP A 76 4.17 -0.64 20.03
N ILE A 77 5.50 -0.76 19.92
CA ILE A 77 6.23 -1.96 19.46
C ILE A 77 6.07 -3.14 20.46
N ASN A 78 5.49 -2.91 21.64
CA ASN A 78 5.41 -3.89 22.72
C ASN A 78 4.21 -4.85 22.67
N SER A 79 3.46 -4.90 21.57
CA SER A 79 2.36 -5.86 21.42
C SER A 79 2.85 -7.17 20.79
N SER A 80 2.31 -8.29 21.26
CA SER A 80 2.54 -9.63 20.66
C SER A 80 2.08 -9.73 19.21
N ASN A 81 1.31 -8.74 18.73
CA ASN A 81 0.90 -8.60 17.35
C ASN A 81 1.07 -7.14 16.88
N PRO A 82 2.11 -6.83 16.09
CA PRO A 82 2.42 -5.46 15.67
C PRO A 82 1.34 -4.83 14.78
N TRP A 83 0.44 -5.63 14.19
CA TRP A 83 -0.66 -5.11 13.36
C TRP A 83 -1.78 -4.47 14.18
N LEU A 84 -1.97 -4.87 15.45
CA LEU A 84 -3.10 -4.38 16.25
C LEU A 84 -3.09 -2.86 16.41
N GLY A 85 -1.94 -2.30 16.79
CA GLY A 85 -1.80 -0.85 16.94
C GLY A 85 -2.00 -0.10 15.62
N VAL A 86 -1.47 -0.63 14.52
CA VAL A 86 -1.61 -0.01 13.20
C VAL A 86 -3.05 -0.01 12.72
N VAL A 87 -3.79 -1.12 12.91
CA VAL A 87 -5.20 -1.22 12.53
C VAL A 87 -6.07 -0.31 13.38
N ASP A 88 -5.85 -0.25 14.69
CA ASP A 88 -6.60 0.63 15.60
C ASP A 88 -6.43 2.11 15.20
N LEU A 89 -5.20 2.53 14.94
CA LEU A 89 -4.93 3.89 14.45
C LEU A 89 -5.53 4.16 13.07
N ALA A 90 -5.49 3.18 12.16
CA ALA A 90 -6.06 3.33 10.83
C ALA A 90 -7.58 3.53 10.86
N VAL A 91 -8.29 2.81 11.74
CA VAL A 91 -9.75 2.95 11.91
C VAL A 91 -10.12 4.30 12.53
N LYS A 92 -9.27 4.83 13.41
CA LYS A 92 -9.46 6.16 14.04
C LYS A 92 -9.08 7.32 13.13
N THR A 93 -8.37 7.05 12.03
CA THR A 93 -7.96 8.08 11.07
C THR A 93 -9.13 8.41 10.14
N GLU A 94 -9.55 9.67 10.10
CA GLU A 94 -10.69 10.12 9.28
C GLU A 94 -10.46 9.96 7.78
N GLU A 95 -9.20 9.92 7.35
CA GLU A 95 -8.81 9.77 5.94
C GLU A 95 -9.08 8.35 5.43
N PRO A 96 -10.11 8.12 4.58
CA PRO A 96 -10.56 6.79 4.17
C PRO A 96 -9.51 6.00 3.37
N HIS A 97 -8.53 6.65 2.76
CA HIS A 97 -7.47 5.93 2.04
C HIS A 97 -6.51 5.22 2.99
N VAL A 98 -6.34 5.70 4.22
CA VAL A 98 -5.42 5.10 5.22
C VAL A 98 -5.84 3.68 5.57
N VAL A 99 -7.11 3.47 5.93
CA VAL A 99 -7.59 2.11 6.28
C VAL A 99 -7.51 1.14 5.09
N LYS A 100 -7.77 1.63 3.87
CA LYS A 100 -7.64 0.81 2.64
C LYS A 100 -6.18 0.41 2.40
N ALA A 101 -5.26 1.34 2.62
CA ALA A 101 -3.83 1.11 2.47
C ALA A 101 -3.29 0.10 3.48
N VAL A 102 -3.64 0.27 4.75
CA VAL A 102 -3.26 -0.64 5.84
C VAL A 102 -3.81 -2.05 5.57
N ARG A 103 -5.08 -2.16 5.14
CA ARG A 103 -5.67 -3.45 4.75
C ARG A 103 -4.92 -4.10 3.58
N ALA A 104 -4.57 -3.32 2.55
CA ALA A 104 -3.84 -3.83 1.40
C ALA A 104 -2.41 -4.28 1.77
N ALA A 105 -1.74 -3.57 2.67
CA ALA A 105 -0.43 -3.97 3.19
C ALA A 105 -0.52 -5.27 4.01
N ALA A 106 -1.53 -5.40 4.88
CA ALA A 106 -1.76 -6.62 5.65
C ALA A 106 -2.02 -7.82 4.74
N LEU A 107 -2.88 -7.66 3.72
CA LEU A 107 -3.13 -8.72 2.74
C LEU A 107 -1.87 -9.04 1.90
N GLY A 108 -1.09 -8.02 1.54
CA GLY A 108 0.21 -8.21 0.89
C GLY A 108 1.16 -9.08 1.72
N GLN A 109 1.26 -8.83 3.03
CA GLN A 109 2.05 -9.68 3.92
C GLN A 109 1.50 -11.10 4.00
N ILE A 110 0.18 -11.29 4.07
CA ILE A 110 -0.43 -12.61 4.10
C ILE A 110 -0.15 -13.41 2.83
N LEU A 111 -0.09 -12.77 1.66
CA LEU A 111 0.10 -13.45 0.37
C LEU A 111 1.56 -13.65 0.00
N TYR A 112 2.44 -12.74 0.42
CA TYR A 112 3.82 -12.66 -0.07
C TYR A 112 4.87 -12.66 1.04
N GLY A 113 4.48 -12.43 2.30
CA GLY A 113 5.38 -12.35 3.46
C GLY A 113 5.67 -13.71 4.08
N HIS A 114 6.14 -14.65 3.27
CA HIS A 114 6.40 -16.04 3.69
C HIS A 114 7.88 -16.40 3.72
N GLU A 115 8.77 -15.46 3.41
CA GLU A 115 10.19 -15.74 3.27
C GLU A 115 10.95 -15.71 4.61
N ASN A 116 10.28 -15.32 5.71
CA ASN A 116 10.83 -15.16 7.06
C ASN A 116 12.13 -14.34 7.06
N ASN A 117 12.17 -13.31 6.22
CA ASN A 117 13.33 -12.44 6.05
C ASN A 117 12.99 -11.01 6.52
N ALA A 118 13.99 -10.14 6.52
CA ALA A 118 13.79 -8.74 6.90
C ALA A 118 12.81 -8.00 5.96
N GLU A 119 12.54 -8.53 4.76
CA GLU A 119 11.61 -7.91 3.81
C GLU A 119 10.15 -8.14 4.17
N ASP A 120 9.83 -9.16 4.98
CA ASP A 120 8.48 -9.38 5.50
C ASP A 120 8.00 -8.19 6.35
N ASP A 121 8.93 -7.48 6.99
CA ASP A 121 8.63 -6.29 7.78
C ASP A 121 8.30 -5.06 6.91
N LEU A 122 8.62 -5.07 5.60
CA LEU A 122 8.32 -3.93 4.71
C LEU A 122 6.82 -3.61 4.69
N TRP A 123 5.97 -4.62 4.83
CA TRP A 123 4.52 -4.46 4.81
C TRP A 123 4.01 -3.70 6.04
N ILE A 124 4.42 -4.13 7.24
CA ILE A 124 4.04 -3.46 8.48
C ILE A 124 4.66 -2.06 8.55
N LYS A 125 5.90 -1.88 8.07
CA LYS A 125 6.57 -0.57 7.99
C LYS A 125 5.85 0.40 7.06
N ALA A 126 5.39 -0.09 5.90
CA ALA A 126 4.58 0.73 5.00
C ALA A 126 3.22 1.09 5.60
N ALA A 127 2.59 0.16 6.31
CA ALA A 127 1.31 0.41 6.97
C ALA A 127 1.47 1.45 8.10
N GLN A 128 2.53 1.35 8.89
CA GLN A 128 2.92 2.35 9.90
C GLN A 128 3.09 3.74 9.27
N LEU A 129 3.92 3.86 8.24
CA LEU A 129 4.14 5.11 7.51
C LEU A 129 2.81 5.69 6.96
N THR A 130 1.91 4.83 6.50
CA THR A 130 0.60 5.23 5.98
C THR A 130 -0.23 5.93 7.05
N VAL A 131 -0.32 5.30 8.22
CA VAL A 131 -1.06 5.87 9.35
C VAL A 131 -0.43 7.17 9.81
N ASP A 132 0.90 7.24 9.87
CA ASP A 132 1.61 8.42 10.34
C ASP A 132 1.49 9.62 9.38
N GLN A 133 1.39 9.36 8.07
CA GLN A 133 1.19 10.41 7.07
C GLN A 133 -0.25 10.94 6.98
N LYS A 134 -1.26 10.17 7.44
CA LYS A 134 -2.68 10.61 7.49
C LYS A 134 -3.20 11.24 6.18
N GLY A 135 -2.78 10.72 5.03
CA GLY A 135 -3.18 11.24 3.71
C GLY A 135 -2.29 12.34 3.12
N ASN A 136 -1.25 12.79 3.84
CA ASN A 136 -0.22 13.68 3.30
C ASN A 136 0.76 12.91 2.40
N TRP A 137 0.25 12.41 1.29
CA TRP A 137 0.98 11.59 0.33
C TRP A 137 1.50 12.45 -0.82
N GLY A 138 2.71 12.14 -1.29
CA GLY A 138 3.31 12.80 -2.43
C GLY A 138 2.50 12.52 -3.70
N ARG A 139 2.43 13.52 -4.58
CA ARG A 139 1.96 13.33 -5.96
C ARG A 139 3.02 12.61 -6.78
#